data_AF-A0A945QLV9-F1
#
_entry.id   AF-A0A945QLV9-F1
#
_cell.length_a   1.000
_cell.length_b   1.000
_cell.length_c   1.000
_cell.angle_alpha   90.00
_cell.angle_beta   90.00
_cell.angle_gamma   90.00
#
_symmetry.space_group_name_H-M   'P 1'
#
loop_
_entity.id
_entity.type
_entity.pdbx_description
1 polymer ?
#
loop_
_entity_poly.entity_id
_entity_poly.type
_entity_poly.pdbx_seq_one_letter_code
_entity_poly.pdbx_strand_id
1 'polypeptide(L)' 'SHSGMGVAFQGQRLLLDTIPLQLNHTDLLGLLYLQGYSAEEFVGT' A
#
# COMPACT_ATOMS: atom_id res chain seq x y z
N SER A 1 -13.12 9.65 -10.93
CA SER A 1 -11.94 8.78 -11.10
C SER A 1 -11.82 7.90 -9.87
N HIS A 2 -12.26 6.64 -9.95
CA HIS A 2 -12.14 5.67 -8.85
C HIS A 2 -10.84 4.87 -9.04
N SER A 3 -10.00 4.78 -8.00
CA SER A 3 -8.91 3.81 -7.98
C SER A 3 -9.52 2.41 -7.92
N GLY A 4 -9.02 1.46 -8.73
CA GLY A 4 -9.45 0.06 -8.67
C GLY A 4 -9.13 -0.61 -7.32
N MET A 5 -8.22 -0.03 -6.53
CA MET A 5 -7.89 -0.46 -5.18
C MET A 5 -7.45 0.75 -4.33
N GLY A 6 -8.15 1.01 -3.22
CA GLY A 6 -7.77 2.05 -2.26
C GLY A 6 -6.89 1.47 -1.16
N VAL A 7 -5.76 2.13 -0.86
CA VAL A 7 -4.84 1.74 0.23
C VAL A 7 -4.67 2.92 1.18
N ALA A 8 -4.84 2.69 2.47
CA ALA A 8 -4.50 3.69 3.48
C ALA A 8 -3.03 3.56 3.86
N PHE A 9 -2.27 4.66 3.78
CA PHE A 9 -0.88 4.75 4.22
C PHE A 9 -0.80 5.75 5.37
N GLN A 10 -0.36 5.30 6.55
CA GLN A 10 -0.33 6.12 7.77
C GLN A 10 -1.64 6.90 8.03
N GLY A 11 -2.77 6.24 7.80
CA GLY A 11 -4.08 6.87 7.89
C GLY A 11 -4.42 7.34 9.30
N GLN A 12 -5.11 8.47 9.41
CA GLN A 12 -5.79 8.84 10.65
C GLN A 12 -6.85 7.78 11.00
N ARG A 13 -7.18 7.62 12.28
CA ARG A 13 -8.06 6.54 12.79
C ARG A 13 -9.33 6.33 11.93
N LEU A 14 -9.98 7.43 11.53
CA LEU A 14 -11.19 7.43 10.70
C LEU A 14 -10.98 6.77 9.31
N LEU A 15 -9.79 6.90 8.73
CA LEU A 15 -9.43 6.29 7.44
C LEU A 15 -9.17 4.78 7.60
N LEU A 16 -8.61 4.37 8.74
CA LEU A 16 -8.37 2.94 9.06
C LEU A 16 -9.69 2.18 9.28
N ASP A 17 -10.74 2.85 9.74
CA ASP A 17 -12.05 2.22 9.93
C ASP A 17 -12.80 2.02 8.61
N THR A 18 -12.37 2.69 7.52
CA THR A 18 -13.08 2.71 6.23
C THR A 18 -12.37 1.91 5.14
N ILE A 19 -11.04 1.79 5.19
CA ILE A 19 -10.24 1.14 4.15
C ILE A 19 -9.69 -0.20 4.68
N PRO A 20 -10.02 -1.35 4.06
CA PRO A 20 -9.58 -2.65 4.56
C PRO A 20 -8.08 -2.92 4.33
N LEU A 21 -7.48 -2.31 3.32
CA LEU A 21 -6.06 -2.51 2.97
C LEU A 21 -5.22 -1.33 3.47
N GLN A 22 -4.32 -1.60 4.42
CA GLN A 22 -3.59 -0.56 5.15
C GLN A 22 -2.11 -0.91 5.30
N LEU A 23 -1.27 0.09 5.08
CA LEU A 23 0.16 0.04 5.32
C LEU A 23 0.48 0.93 6.52
N ASN A 24 0.42 0.35 7.71
CA ASN A 24 0.59 1.07 8.99
C ASN A 24 1.97 0.85 9.64
N HIS A 25 2.69 -0.19 9.22
CA HIS A 25 3.97 -0.61 9.82
C HIS A 25 5.09 -0.75 8.78
N THR A 26 4.88 -0.21 7.58
CA THR A 26 5.82 -0.27 6.46
C THR A 26 5.77 1.06 5.69
N ASP A 27 6.68 1.23 4.73
CA ASP A 27 6.77 2.39 3.86
C ASP A 27 5.98 2.16 2.54
N LEU A 28 6.15 3.05 1.57
CA LEU A 28 5.44 2.95 0.29
C LEU A 28 5.89 1.75 -0.57
N LEU A 29 7.00 1.06 -0.25
CA LEU A 29 7.37 -0.19 -0.93
C LEU A 29 6.35 -1.29 -0.67
N GLY A 30 5.60 -1.22 0.42
CA GLY A 30 4.44 -2.08 0.67
C GLY A 30 3.44 -2.10 -0.50
N LEU A 31 3.32 -1.00 -1.25
CA LEU A 31 2.46 -0.93 -2.42
C LEU A 31 2.96 -1.81 -3.58
N LEU A 32 4.28 -1.95 -3.75
CA LEU A 32 4.87 -2.78 -4.79
C LEU A 32 4.63 -4.26 -4.49
N TYR A 33 4.81 -4.67 -3.24
CA TYR A 33 4.45 -6.03 -2.82
C TYR A 33 2.97 -6.35 -3.05
N LEU A 34 2.06 -5.40 -2.79
CA LEU A 34 0.63 -5.56 -3.04
C LEU A 34 0.28 -5.70 -4.53
N GLN A 35 1.16 -5.21 -5.41
CA GLN A 35 1.05 -5.36 -6.85
C GLN A 35 1.69 -6.66 -7.38
N GLY A 36 2.34 -7.44 -6.50
CA GLY A 36 2.96 -8.71 -6.82
C GLY A 36 4.47 -8.67 -7.06
N TYR A 37 5.13 -7.52 -6.86
CA TYR A 37 6.59 -7.40 -7.02
C TYR A 37 7.34 -7.98 -5.82
N SER A 38 8.46 -8.65 -6.08
CA SER A 38 9.44 -9.07 -5.08
C SER A 38 10.49 -7.98 -4.83
N ALA A 39 11.20 -8.08 -3.69
CA ALA A 39 12.27 -7.15 -3.35
C ALA A 39 13.38 -7.07 -4.41
N GLU A 40 13.60 -8.18 -5.12
CA GLU A 40 14.62 -8.29 -6.17
C GLU A 40 14.28 -7.46 -7.41
N GLU A 41 12.99 -7.13 -7.59
CA GLU A 41 12.48 -6.36 -8.72
C GLU A 41 12.48 -4.84 -8.46
N PHE A 42 12.82 -4.40 -7.23
CA PHE A 42 12.76 -2.97 -6.85
C PHE A 42 13.91 -2.16 -7.45
N VAL A 43 15.06 -2.80 -7.64
CA VAL A 43 16.23 -2.19 -8.26
C VAL A 43 16.26 -2.70 -9.69
N GLY A 44 15.64 -1.95 -10.60
CA GLY A 44 15.78 -2.21 -12.03
C GLY A 44 17.26 -2.34 -12.36
N THR A 45 17.66 -3.50 -12.88
CA THR A 45 19.00 -3.75 -13.42
C THR A 45 19.39 -2.71 -14.46
#